data_AF-A0A965VIH8-F1
#
_entry.id   AF-A0A965VIH8-F1
#
_cell.length_a   1.000
_cell.length_b   1.000
_cell.length_c   1.000
_cell.angle_alpha   90.00
_cell.angle_beta   90.00
_cell.angle_gamma   90.00
#
_symmetry.space_group_name_H-M   'P 1'
#
loop_
_entity.id
_entity.type
_entity.pdbx_description
1 polymer ?
#
loop_
_entity_poly.entity_id
_entity_poly.type
_entity_poly.pdbx_seq_one_letter_code
_entity_poly.pdbx_strand_id
1 'polypeptide(L)'
;MTVIAESNQPLEAAWIDLGCDGSRDVALKVGSRDLARASGTFTLRMNGERTRSDAEAYRLIFQPRSSTARRERAVTEKLEHRIEVIPDMAPEVIIDEPAEKVVRVPPGSPVPIRVQAVDPDFGLASVRLETRLQGGAVRQEAELLEERSKHLRAATHLVPERLGAGPGSVLDRTIVLWQTDHGDA
;
A
#
# COMPACT_ATOMS: atom_id res chain seq x y z
N MET A 1 7.24 -11.86 3.76
CA MET A 1 6.83 -11.90 5.18
C MET A 1 7.72 -12.87 5.93
N THR A 2 8.19 -12.50 7.13
CA THR A 2 8.97 -13.38 8.00
C THR A 2 8.15 -13.72 9.24
N VAL A 3 8.07 -15.01 9.56
CA VAL A 3 7.42 -15.53 10.76
C VAL A 3 8.49 -16.00 11.72
N ILE A 4 8.32 -15.64 12.99
CA ILE A 4 9.11 -16.16 14.09
C ILE A 4 8.14 -16.90 15.01
N ALA A 5 8.36 -18.21 15.13
CA ALA A 5 7.57 -19.10 15.95
C ALA A 5 8.33 -19.46 17.22
N GLU A 6 7.61 -19.53 18.33
CA GLU A 6 8.13 -19.92 19.65
C GLU A 6 7.29 -21.08 20.18
N SER A 7 7.97 -22.06 20.77
CA SER A 7 7.36 -23.25 21.37
C SER A 7 7.77 -23.36 22.83
N ASN A 8 6.95 -24.00 23.65
CA ASN A 8 7.31 -24.33 25.04
C ASN A 8 8.17 -25.59 25.17
N GLN A 9 8.52 -26.24 24.04
CA GLN A 9 9.36 -27.42 23.98
C GLN A 9 10.44 -27.25 22.89
N PRO A 10 11.64 -27.86 23.05
CA PRO A 10 12.61 -27.93 21.99
C PRO A 10 12.04 -28.59 20.73
N LEU A 11 12.31 -28.02 19.56
CA LEU A 11 11.80 -28.49 18.28
C LEU A 11 12.87 -29.34 17.57
N GLU A 12 12.43 -30.43 16.93
CA GLU A 12 13.20 -31.13 15.90
C GLU A 12 13.01 -30.43 14.54
N ALA A 13 11.78 -30.00 14.25
CA ALA A 13 11.42 -29.30 13.02
C ALA A 13 10.13 -28.50 13.20
N ALA A 14 9.89 -27.55 12.30
CA ALA A 14 8.64 -26.80 12.25
C ALA A 14 8.31 -26.39 10.81
N TRP A 15 7.02 -26.18 10.54
CA TRP A 15 6.50 -25.77 9.22
C TRP A 15 5.37 -24.75 9.36
N ILE A 16 5.08 -24.08 8.25
CA ILE A 16 3.86 -23.31 8.02
C ILE A 16 2.95 -24.16 7.10
N ASP A 17 1.69 -24.27 7.50
CA ASP A 17 0.56 -24.82 6.74
C ASP A 17 -0.20 -23.64 6.14
N LEU A 18 0.05 -23.33 4.88
CA LEU A 18 -0.58 -22.23 4.14
C LEU A 18 -1.96 -22.69 3.65
N GLY A 19 -3.01 -21.92 3.98
CA GLY A 19 -4.38 -22.28 3.65
C GLY A 19 -5.02 -23.26 4.64
N CYS A 20 -4.29 -23.67 5.69
CA CYS A 20 -4.80 -24.50 6.78
C CYS A 20 -5.33 -25.88 6.33
N ASP A 21 -4.78 -26.45 5.27
CA ASP A 21 -5.21 -27.73 4.69
C ASP A 21 -4.46 -28.95 5.27
N GLY A 22 -3.48 -28.70 6.14
CA GLY A 22 -2.67 -29.72 6.81
C GLY A 22 -1.35 -30.02 6.09
N SER A 23 -1.03 -29.28 5.03
CA SER A 23 0.23 -29.38 4.30
C SER A 23 1.39 -28.76 5.06
N ARG A 24 2.61 -29.09 4.61
CA ARG A 24 3.87 -28.57 5.16
C ARG A 24 4.55 -27.68 4.12
N ASP A 25 3.92 -26.54 3.82
CA ASP A 25 4.26 -25.71 2.66
C ASP A 25 5.59 -24.98 2.81
N VAL A 26 5.86 -24.48 4.02
CA VAL A 26 7.10 -23.72 4.30
C VAL A 26 7.83 -24.34 5.47
N ALA A 27 9.03 -24.87 5.24
CA ALA A 27 9.89 -25.34 6.33
C ALA A 27 10.49 -24.16 7.09
N LEU A 28 10.39 -24.21 8.43
CA LEU A 28 11.03 -23.24 9.31
C LEU A 28 12.41 -23.74 9.74
N LYS A 29 13.35 -22.81 9.87
CA LYS A 29 14.68 -23.06 10.41
C LYS A 29 14.63 -22.97 11.94
N VAL A 30 14.86 -24.09 12.62
CA VAL A 30 15.02 -24.13 14.08
C VAL A 30 16.34 -23.46 14.49
N GLY A 31 16.30 -22.66 15.54
CA GLY A 31 17.45 -21.94 16.08
C GLY A 31 18.52 -22.90 16.62
N SER A 32 19.78 -22.68 16.26
CA SER A 32 20.89 -23.52 16.74
C SER A 32 21.25 -23.29 18.21
N ARG A 33 20.94 -22.10 18.75
CA ARG A 33 21.18 -21.71 20.15
C ARG A 33 19.92 -21.78 21.01
N ASP A 34 18.76 -21.73 20.37
CA ASP A 34 17.45 -21.79 21.01
C ASP A 34 16.57 -22.70 20.17
N LEU A 35 16.46 -23.96 20.61
CA LEU A 35 15.70 -24.99 19.93
C LEU A 35 14.19 -24.79 20.07
N ALA A 36 13.74 -23.90 20.96
CA ALA A 36 12.33 -23.56 21.11
C ALA A 36 11.86 -22.53 20.09
N ARG A 37 12.78 -21.95 19.30
CA ARG A 37 12.49 -20.89 18.33
C ARG A 37 12.76 -21.35 16.91
N ALA A 38 11.86 -21.03 15.99
CA ALA A 38 12.03 -21.31 14.57
C ALA A 38 11.63 -20.10 13.73
N SER A 39 12.27 -19.89 12.58
CA SER A 39 11.94 -18.79 11.68
C SER A 39 11.91 -19.22 10.22
N GLY A 40 11.08 -18.53 9.43
CA GLY A 40 10.96 -18.77 8.00
C GLY A 40 10.31 -17.61 7.30
N THR A 41 10.47 -17.57 5.99
CA THR A 41 10.00 -16.49 5.14
C THR A 41 9.21 -17.08 3.99
N PHE A 42 8.10 -16.44 3.67
CA PHE A 42 7.31 -16.74 2.46
C PHE A 42 6.81 -15.45 1.82
N THR A 43 6.53 -15.55 0.52
CA THR A 43 6.03 -14.43 -0.28
C THR A 43 4.53 -14.33 -0.11
N LEU A 44 4.04 -13.12 0.19
CA LEU A 44 2.60 -12.83 0.13
C LEU A 44 2.23 -12.59 -1.33
N ARG A 45 1.19 -13.27 -1.81
CA ARG A 45 0.72 -13.16 -3.18
C ARG A 45 -0.78 -13.05 -3.22
N MET A 46 -1.27 -12.41 -4.26
CA MET A 46 -2.69 -12.44 -4.59
C MET A 46 -2.99 -13.67 -5.45
N ASN A 47 -4.24 -14.09 -5.47
CA ASN A 47 -4.73 -15.08 -6.44
C ASN A 47 -4.65 -14.53 -7.88
N GLY A 48 -4.88 -15.39 -8.87
CA GLY A 48 -4.81 -15.00 -10.29
C GLY A 48 -5.77 -13.88 -10.70
N GLU A 49 -6.89 -13.73 -10.00
CA GLU A 49 -7.89 -12.67 -10.24
C GLU A 49 -7.55 -11.36 -9.51
N ARG A 50 -6.53 -11.33 -8.66
CA ARG A 50 -6.11 -10.19 -7.83
C ARG A 50 -7.22 -9.67 -6.88
N THR A 51 -8.13 -10.55 -6.47
CA THR A 51 -9.26 -10.22 -5.61
C THR A 51 -9.04 -10.58 -4.14
N ARG A 52 -8.10 -11.50 -3.85
CA ARG A 52 -7.80 -12.02 -2.51
C ARG A 52 -6.37 -12.53 -2.43
N SER A 53 -5.91 -12.82 -1.21
CA SER A 53 -4.65 -13.55 -0.99
C SER A 53 -4.71 -14.95 -1.62
N ASP A 54 -3.56 -15.43 -2.12
CA ASP A 54 -3.38 -16.81 -2.62
C ASP A 54 -3.61 -17.85 -1.50
N ALA A 55 -3.15 -17.53 -0.29
CA ALA A 55 -3.47 -18.25 0.95
C ALA A 55 -4.14 -17.29 1.95
N GLU A 56 -5.36 -17.58 2.41
CA GLU A 56 -6.13 -16.66 3.27
C GLU A 56 -5.73 -16.71 4.74
N ALA A 57 -5.08 -17.78 5.17
CA ALA A 57 -4.61 -17.97 6.52
C ALA A 57 -3.42 -18.93 6.55
N TYR A 58 -2.77 -19.03 7.69
CA TYR A 58 -1.79 -20.07 7.97
C TYR A 58 -1.88 -20.59 9.39
N ARG A 59 -1.36 -21.80 9.60
CA ARG A 59 -1.09 -22.38 10.92
C ARG A 59 0.36 -22.80 11.01
N LEU A 60 0.81 -23.02 12.24
CA LEU A 60 2.13 -23.59 12.49
C LEU A 60 1.99 -25.09 12.76
N ILE A 61 2.97 -25.85 12.27
CA ILE A 61 3.12 -27.26 12.57
C ILE A 61 4.45 -27.42 13.30
N PHE A 62 4.40 -27.96 14.52
CA PHE A 62 5.58 -28.22 15.33
C PHE A 62 5.85 -29.71 15.43
N GLN A 63 7.10 -30.11 15.27
CA GLN A 63 7.57 -31.43 15.65
C GLN A 63 8.51 -31.28 16.84
N PRO A 64 8.05 -31.62 18.06
CA PRO A 64 8.91 -31.59 19.24
C PRO A 64 10.09 -32.55 19.07
N ARG A 65 11.19 -32.20 19.73
CA ARG A 65 12.36 -33.06 19.81
C ARG A 65 12.13 -34.15 20.84
N SER A 66 12.13 -35.39 20.37
CA SER A 66 12.03 -36.56 21.24
C SER A 66 13.24 -36.68 22.17
N SER A 67 12.97 -37.07 23.41
CA SER A 67 13.99 -37.54 24.36
C SER A 67 14.38 -39.02 24.15
N THR A 68 13.67 -39.73 23.26
CA THR A 68 13.90 -41.15 22.93
C THR A 68 14.36 -41.31 21.48
N ALA A 69 14.79 -42.52 21.11
CA ALA A 69 15.16 -42.83 19.72
C ALA A 69 13.97 -42.76 18.72
N ARG A 70 12.73 -42.64 19.20
CA ARG A 70 11.53 -42.55 18.37
C ARG A 70 11.16 -41.09 18.16
N ARG A 71 10.95 -40.67 16.91
CA ARG A 71 10.44 -39.33 16.58
C ARG A 71 9.04 -39.11 17.15
N GLU A 72 8.83 -37.93 17.72
CA GLU A 72 7.50 -37.50 18.14
C GLU A 72 6.66 -37.09 16.94
N ARG A 73 5.33 -37.19 17.10
CA ARG A 73 4.40 -36.81 16.05
C ARG A 73 4.35 -35.29 15.95
N ALA A 74 4.30 -34.77 14.72
CA ALA A 74 4.03 -33.36 14.51
C ALA A 74 2.61 -32.98 14.99
N VAL A 75 2.50 -31.81 15.61
CA VAL A 75 1.28 -31.22 16.13
C VAL A 75 0.99 -29.95 15.34
N THR A 76 -0.22 -29.84 14.81
CA THR A 76 -0.71 -28.61 14.17
C THR A 76 -1.32 -27.71 15.23
N GLU A 77 -0.83 -26.48 15.33
CA GLU A 77 -1.42 -25.41 16.14
C GLU A 77 -2.88 -25.19 15.73
N LYS A 78 -3.77 -24.92 16.70
CA LYS A 78 -5.19 -24.65 16.41
C LYS A 78 -5.44 -23.21 15.98
N LEU A 79 -4.53 -22.30 16.32
CA LEU A 79 -4.66 -20.88 16.02
C LEU A 79 -4.39 -20.65 14.53
N GLU A 80 -5.39 -20.11 13.83
CA GLU A 80 -5.27 -19.68 12.45
C GLU A 80 -4.89 -18.20 12.41
N HIS A 81 -3.85 -17.89 11.66
CA HIS A 81 -3.37 -16.53 11.44
C HIS A 81 -3.84 -16.05 10.06
N ARG A 82 -4.72 -15.06 10.04
CA ARG A 82 -5.26 -14.51 8.78
C ARG A 82 -4.18 -13.79 7.98
N ILE A 83 -4.20 -13.99 6.66
CA ILE A 83 -3.39 -13.28 5.68
C ILE A 83 -4.32 -12.42 4.84
N GLU A 84 -4.07 -11.11 4.83
CA GLU A 84 -4.72 -10.18 3.92
C GLU A 84 -3.65 -9.58 3.00
N VAL A 85 -3.84 -9.74 1.69
CA VAL A 85 -3.02 -9.10 0.66
C VAL A 85 -3.95 -8.18 -0.12
N ILE A 86 -3.73 -6.88 0.01
CA ILE A 86 -4.54 -5.83 -0.62
C ILE A 86 -3.88 -5.45 -1.95
N PRO A 87 -4.64 -5.30 -3.04
CA PRO A 87 -4.05 -4.92 -4.32
C PRO A 87 -3.54 -3.50 -4.21
N ASP A 88 -2.34 -3.28 -4.71
CA ASP A 88 -1.83 -1.93 -4.98
C ASP A 88 -2.71 -1.29 -6.06
N MET A 89 -3.46 -0.27 -5.67
CA MET A 89 -4.41 0.43 -6.53
C MET A 89 -3.88 1.83 -6.82
N ALA A 90 -3.84 2.18 -8.11
CA ALA A 90 -3.51 3.54 -8.51
C ALA A 90 -4.47 4.53 -7.84
N PRO A 91 -3.98 5.69 -7.40
CA PRO A 91 -4.78 6.66 -6.71
C PRO A 91 -5.64 7.39 -7.75
N GLU A 92 -6.85 7.74 -7.36
CA GLU A 92 -7.79 8.45 -8.22
C GLU A 92 -7.88 9.92 -7.82
N VAL A 93 -8.05 10.81 -8.81
CA VAL A 93 -8.26 12.24 -8.55
C VAL A 93 -9.33 12.83 -9.46
N ILE A 94 -10.15 13.70 -8.88
CA ILE A 94 -11.19 14.46 -9.55
C ILE A 94 -11.04 15.93 -9.18
N ILE A 95 -11.15 16.81 -10.18
CA ILE A 95 -11.30 18.25 -9.98
C ILE A 95 -12.81 18.54 -9.96
N ASP A 96 -13.37 18.83 -8.79
CA ASP A 96 -14.79 19.16 -8.64
C ASP A 96 -15.09 20.59 -9.08
N GLU A 97 -14.16 21.50 -8.79
CA GLU A 97 -14.25 22.89 -9.22
C GLU A 97 -12.96 23.35 -9.91
N PRO A 98 -13.08 24.07 -11.04
CA PRO A 98 -14.34 24.36 -11.72
C PRO A 98 -14.86 23.11 -12.47
N ALA A 99 -16.18 22.96 -12.53
CA ALA A 99 -16.84 21.82 -13.18
C ALA A 99 -16.60 21.81 -14.69
N GLU A 100 -16.49 22.99 -15.32
CA GLU A 100 -16.11 23.09 -16.72
C GLU A 100 -14.61 22.87 -16.93
N LYS A 101 -14.28 22.06 -17.94
CA LYS A 101 -12.89 21.84 -18.36
C LYS A 101 -12.20 23.16 -18.74
N VAL A 102 -12.93 24.05 -19.41
CA VAL A 102 -12.44 25.37 -19.83
C VAL A 102 -13.33 26.44 -19.21
N VAL A 103 -12.72 27.36 -18.46
CA VAL A 103 -13.40 28.51 -17.87
C VAL A 103 -12.77 29.77 -18.41
N ARG A 104 -13.61 30.74 -18.81
CA ARG A 104 -13.16 32.07 -19.19
C ARG A 104 -13.34 32.99 -18.00
N VAL A 105 -12.25 33.60 -17.54
CA VAL A 105 -12.26 34.50 -16.39
C VAL A 105 -11.44 35.76 -16.70
N PRO A 106 -11.74 36.88 -16.03
CA PRO A 106 -10.81 38.01 -16.00
C PRO A 106 -9.45 37.60 -15.39
N PRO A 107 -8.31 38.12 -15.89
CA PRO A 107 -6.99 37.71 -15.39
C PRO A 107 -6.79 37.87 -13.88
N GLY A 108 -7.32 38.94 -13.29
CA GLY A 108 -7.19 39.22 -11.85
C GLY A 108 -8.23 38.49 -10.97
N SER A 109 -9.14 37.72 -11.56
CA SER A 109 -10.19 37.02 -10.78
C SER A 109 -9.68 35.68 -10.25
N PRO A 110 -9.86 35.40 -8.95
CA PRO A 110 -9.59 34.08 -8.39
C PRO A 110 -10.48 33.01 -9.03
N VAL A 111 -9.87 31.89 -9.42
CA VAL A 111 -10.54 30.68 -9.90
C VAL A 111 -10.46 29.65 -8.79
N PRO A 112 -11.59 29.22 -8.19
CA PRO A 112 -11.57 28.19 -7.16
C PRO A 112 -11.16 26.85 -7.78
N ILE A 113 -10.28 26.13 -7.09
CA ILE A 113 -9.88 24.77 -7.43
C ILE A 113 -10.25 23.88 -6.25
N ARG A 114 -11.14 22.91 -6.48
CA ARG A 114 -11.48 21.88 -5.49
C ARG A 114 -11.16 20.51 -6.04
N VAL A 115 -10.49 19.71 -5.22
CA VAL A 115 -9.95 18.42 -5.62
C VAL A 115 -10.36 17.37 -4.61
N GLN A 116 -10.80 16.22 -5.12
CA GLN A 116 -10.95 14.99 -4.38
C GLN A 116 -9.90 14.00 -4.87
N ALA A 117 -9.15 13.40 -3.96
CA ALA A 117 -8.30 12.26 -4.28
C ALA A 117 -8.60 11.09 -3.34
N VAL A 118 -8.53 9.88 -3.87
CA VAL A 118 -8.75 8.64 -3.13
C VAL A 118 -7.59 7.69 -3.40
N ASP A 119 -7.00 7.22 -2.31
CA ASP A 119 -6.01 6.16 -2.32
C ASP A 119 -6.45 5.03 -1.37
N PRO A 120 -6.88 3.88 -1.92
CA PRO A 120 -7.36 2.75 -1.12
C PRO A 120 -6.31 2.16 -0.16
N ASP A 121 -5.02 2.24 -0.50
CA ASP A 121 -3.92 1.58 0.21
C ASP A 121 -3.06 2.52 1.07
N PHE A 122 -3.44 3.80 1.15
CA PHE A 122 -2.69 4.86 1.86
C PHE A 122 -1.27 5.13 1.31
N GLY A 123 -0.99 4.75 0.06
CA GLY A 123 0.28 5.04 -0.61
C GLY A 123 0.53 6.51 -0.91
N LEU A 124 -0.51 7.36 -0.88
CA LEU A 124 -0.49 8.73 -1.36
C LEU A 124 0.49 9.58 -0.55
N ALA A 125 1.53 10.02 -1.25
CA ALA A 125 2.65 10.77 -0.69
C ALA A 125 2.60 12.25 -1.05
N SER A 126 1.97 12.61 -2.17
CA SER A 126 1.83 13.99 -2.61
C SER A 126 0.64 14.18 -3.55
N VAL A 127 0.02 15.35 -3.46
CA VAL A 127 -1.02 15.83 -4.38
C VAL A 127 -0.69 17.25 -4.76
N ARG A 128 -0.33 17.48 -6.02
CA ARG A 128 0.15 18.79 -6.48
C ARG A 128 -0.78 19.40 -7.50
N LEU A 129 -1.04 20.69 -7.33
CA LEU A 129 -1.63 21.51 -8.38
C LEU A 129 -0.49 22.08 -9.23
N GLU A 130 -0.49 21.68 -10.50
CA GLU A 130 0.46 22.16 -11.49
C GLU A 130 -0.25 23.00 -12.55
N THR A 131 0.43 24.04 -13.03
CA THR A 131 -0.06 24.87 -14.13
C THR A 131 0.94 25.01 -15.25
N ARG A 132 0.43 25.34 -16.43
CA ARG A 132 1.23 25.64 -17.61
C ARG A 132 0.62 26.82 -18.36
N LEU A 133 1.37 27.91 -18.47
CA LEU A 133 0.95 29.07 -19.24
C LEU A 133 1.33 28.88 -20.71
N GLN A 134 0.35 28.96 -21.61
CA GLN A 134 0.53 28.94 -23.07
C GLN A 134 1.42 27.79 -23.58
N GLY A 135 1.21 26.58 -23.05
CA GLY A 135 2.01 25.41 -23.46
C GLY A 135 3.47 25.41 -22.95
N GLY A 136 3.88 26.40 -22.14
CA GLY A 136 5.23 26.57 -21.63
C GLY A 136 5.68 25.56 -20.56
N ALA A 137 6.56 26.00 -19.65
CA ALA A 137 7.06 25.17 -18.56
C ALA A 137 5.97 24.93 -17.51
N VAL A 138 5.99 23.72 -16.94
CA VAL A 138 5.16 23.34 -15.81
C VAL A 138 5.64 24.07 -14.56
N ARG A 139 4.70 24.61 -13.78
CA ARG A 139 4.95 25.23 -12.47
C ARG A 139 4.11 24.54 -11.41
N GLN A 140 4.72 24.24 -10.27
CA GLN A 140 4.01 23.74 -9.10
C GLN A 140 3.45 24.94 -8.32
N GLU A 141 2.13 25.00 -8.18
CA GLU A 141 1.45 26.11 -7.53
C GLU A 141 1.06 25.80 -6.07
N ALA A 142 0.76 24.53 -5.78
CA ALA A 142 0.41 24.11 -4.43
C ALA A 142 0.72 22.63 -4.18
N GLU A 143 1.15 22.31 -2.96
CA GLU A 143 1.05 20.97 -2.38
C GLU A 143 -0.25 20.94 -1.57
N LEU A 144 -1.15 20.01 -1.92
CA LEU A 144 -2.50 19.93 -1.38
C LEU A 144 -2.65 18.86 -0.30
N LEU A 145 -1.65 18.00 -0.14
CA LEU A 145 -1.62 16.95 0.88
C LEU A 145 -0.80 17.45 2.08
N GLU A 146 -1.47 17.63 3.23
CA GLU A 146 -0.81 18.02 4.48
C GLU A 146 -0.34 16.80 5.29
N GLU A 147 -1.19 15.77 5.35
CA GLU A 147 -0.94 14.52 6.06
C GLU A 147 -1.40 13.32 5.22
N ARG A 148 -0.80 12.15 5.45
CA ARG A 148 -1.19 10.92 4.76
C ARG A 148 -2.64 10.55 5.07
N SER A 149 -3.44 10.33 4.03
CA SER A 149 -4.86 9.97 4.16
C SER A 149 -5.31 9.11 2.99
N LYS A 150 -6.29 8.22 3.23
CA LYS A 150 -7.01 7.51 2.13
C LYS A 150 -7.81 8.45 1.26
N HIS A 151 -8.34 9.52 1.87
CA HIS A 151 -9.26 10.43 1.23
C HIS A 151 -8.76 11.84 1.45
N LEU A 152 -8.53 12.55 0.36
CA LEU A 152 -8.20 13.97 0.39
C LEU A 152 -9.37 14.76 -0.18
N ARG A 153 -9.76 15.82 0.54
CA ARG A 153 -10.57 16.91 0.01
C ARG A 153 -9.78 18.19 0.23
N ALA A 154 -9.30 18.79 -0.86
CA ALA A 154 -8.50 20.00 -0.80
C ALA A 154 -9.15 21.12 -1.62
N ALA A 155 -8.98 22.35 -1.16
CA ALA A 155 -9.45 23.54 -1.84
C ALA A 155 -8.34 24.59 -1.89
N THR A 156 -8.16 25.20 -3.06
CA THR A 156 -7.26 26.33 -3.25
C THR A 156 -7.84 27.26 -4.31
N HIS A 157 -7.11 28.29 -4.71
CA HIS A 157 -7.50 29.18 -5.80
C HIS A 157 -6.28 29.55 -6.64
N LEU A 158 -6.51 29.73 -7.94
CA LEU A 158 -5.54 30.29 -8.87
C LEU A 158 -5.94 31.71 -9.24
N VAL A 159 -4.99 32.62 -9.30
CA VAL A 159 -5.22 33.96 -9.87
C VAL A 159 -4.38 34.05 -11.15
N PRO A 160 -4.98 33.95 -12.35
CA PRO A 160 -4.23 33.85 -13.61
C PRO A 160 -3.15 34.93 -13.78
N GLU A 161 -3.47 36.18 -13.43
CA GLU A 161 -2.52 37.30 -13.53
C GLU A 161 -1.29 37.13 -12.63
N ARG A 162 -1.43 36.55 -11.42
CA ARG A 162 -0.29 36.23 -10.55
C ARG A 162 0.64 35.17 -11.15
N LEU A 163 0.11 34.38 -12.08
CA LEU A 163 0.85 33.36 -12.82
C LEU A 163 1.42 33.89 -14.14
N GLY A 164 1.23 35.18 -14.42
CA GLY A 164 1.69 35.85 -15.64
C GLY A 164 0.72 35.78 -16.82
N ALA A 165 -0.51 35.31 -16.61
CA ALA A 165 -1.52 35.28 -17.67
C ALA A 165 -2.12 36.68 -17.89
N GLY A 166 -2.11 37.13 -19.14
CA GLY A 166 -2.83 38.33 -19.59
C GLY A 166 -4.12 38.00 -20.35
N PRO A 167 -4.86 39.01 -20.83
CA PRO A 167 -6.01 38.80 -21.70
C PRO A 167 -5.67 37.93 -22.91
N GLY A 168 -6.54 36.95 -23.22
CA GLY A 168 -6.32 35.99 -24.30
C GLY A 168 -5.32 34.87 -23.98
N SER A 169 -4.75 34.87 -22.77
CA SER A 169 -3.86 33.79 -22.34
C SER A 169 -4.61 32.50 -22.01
N VAL A 170 -4.00 31.36 -22.32
CA VAL A 170 -4.47 30.04 -21.89
C VAL A 170 -3.58 29.52 -20.78
N LEU A 171 -4.19 29.12 -19.67
CA LEU A 171 -3.53 28.49 -18.53
C LEU A 171 -4.09 27.07 -18.37
N ASP A 172 -3.25 26.07 -18.63
CA ASP A 172 -3.59 24.68 -18.35
C ASP A 172 -3.37 24.38 -16.87
N ARG A 173 -4.20 23.50 -16.32
CA ARG A 173 -4.13 23.04 -14.93
C ARG A 173 -4.19 21.53 -14.88
N THR A 174 -3.41 20.92 -14.01
CA THR A 174 -3.36 19.46 -13.83
C THR A 174 -3.14 19.14 -12.36
N ILE A 175 -3.75 18.06 -11.89
CA ILE A 175 -3.41 17.49 -10.59
C ILE A 175 -2.51 16.29 -10.80
N VAL A 176 -1.36 16.28 -10.12
CA VAL A 176 -0.41 15.17 -10.15
C VAL A 176 -0.43 14.49 -8.79
N LEU A 177 -0.57 13.17 -8.80
CA LEU A 177 -0.52 12.31 -7.62
C LEU A 177 0.80 11.55 -7.62
N TRP A 178 1.41 11.43 -6.44
CA TRP A 178 2.56 10.57 -6.22
C TRP A 178 2.26 9.59 -5.09
N GLN A 179 2.56 8.32 -5.31
CA GLN A 179 2.55 7.28 -4.28
C GLN A 179 3.97 6.89 -3.92
N THR A 180 4.18 6.49 -2.67
CA THR A 180 5.38 5.74 -2.30
C THR A 180 5.16 4.27 -2.62
N ASP A 181 6.01 3.70 -3.47
CA ASP A 181 6.05 2.25 -3.71
C ASP A 181 6.32 1.52 -2.39
N HIS A 182 5.47 0.55 -2.06
CA HIS A 182 5.67 -0.33 -0.89
C HIS A 182 6.51 -1.57 -1.26
N GLY A 183 7.29 -1.51 -2.35
CA GLY A 183 8.07 -2.62 -2.87
C GLY A 183 9.56 -2.33 -2.87
N ASP A 184 10.23 -2.54 -1.74
CA ASP A 184 11.55 -3.19 -1.64
C ASP A 184 12.03 -3.15 -0.17
N ALA A 185 11.82 -4.25 0.54
CA ALA A 185 12.52 -4.61 1.77
C ALA A 185 12.63 -6.12 1.90
#